data_AF-A0A6G0VHV3-F1
#
_entry.id   AF-A0A6G0VHV3-F1
#
_cell.length_a   1.000
_cell.length_b   1.000
_cell.length_c   1.000
_cell.angle_alpha   90.00
_cell.angle_beta   90.00
_cell.angle_gamma   90.00
#
_symmetry.space_group_name_H-M   'P 1'
#
loop_
_entity.id
_entity.type
_entity.pdbx_description
1 polymer ?
#
loop_
_entity_poly.entity_id
_entity_poly.type
_entity_poly.pdbx_seq_one_letter_code
_entity_poly.pdbx_strand_id
1 'polypeptide(L)'
;SWSCSLNKSRIRHRKKMSGELANDERPNDEKKRFEIEVYKTIYNNAFGTLSDRYMNNQCIIQDASFLDPRNFHKIKQLEFMFPEKSMTIIAEMARVDVLVVQRQLVEFAKNYDAIADVCLESNSQDNTFEDEIISDEDTEKVLKCAVVKMKCKSCISCAFEFLYSLVTHTSDYNELYMVYKLVVTLAFTQVTCERNFSIMKKIKTRLRSSLSDEKLEAFMLMSFERDMEIPYNVIIDRLAATSTEMKRLLIG
;
A
#
# COMPACT_ATOMS: atom_id res chain seq x y z
N SER A 1 -54.34 -5.75 -9.54
CA SER A 1 -53.31 -4.96 -8.84
C SER A 1 -52.39 -4.37 -9.91
N TRP A 2 -52.42 -3.05 -10.08
CA TRP A 2 -51.70 -2.34 -11.13
C TRP A 2 -50.25 -2.12 -10.71
N SER A 3 -49.29 -2.78 -11.37
CA SER A 3 -47.87 -2.42 -11.28
C SER A 3 -47.57 -1.36 -12.34
N CYS A 4 -47.55 -0.08 -11.92
CA CYS A 4 -47.19 1.04 -12.76
C CYS A 4 -45.67 1.02 -13.02
N SER A 5 -45.25 0.45 -14.16
CA SER A 5 -43.89 0.63 -14.68
C SER A 5 -43.77 2.06 -15.22
N LEU A 6 -42.98 2.91 -14.57
CA LEU A 6 -42.64 4.26 -15.04
C LEU A 6 -42.13 4.18 -16.49
N ASN A 7 -42.93 4.70 -17.42
CA ASN A 7 -42.62 4.76 -18.84
C ASN A 7 -41.35 5.61 -19.05
N LYS A 8 -40.21 4.99 -19.35
CA LYS A 8 -39.02 5.72 -19.82
C LYS A 8 -39.29 6.18 -21.25
N SER A 9 -39.53 7.48 -21.45
CA SER A 9 -39.70 8.06 -22.78
C SER A 9 -38.44 7.83 -23.64
N ARG A 10 -38.61 7.21 -24.81
CA ARG A 10 -37.53 7.00 -25.77
C ARG A 10 -37.09 8.34 -26.36
N ILE A 11 -35.86 8.75 -26.04
CA ILE A 11 -35.25 9.97 -26.58
C ILE A 11 -34.72 9.65 -27.99
N ARG A 12 -35.05 10.50 -28.96
CA ARG A 12 -34.72 10.30 -30.37
C ARG A 12 -33.30 10.82 -30.65
N HIS A 13 -32.35 9.92 -30.89
CA HIS A 13 -31.00 10.29 -31.32
C HIS A 13 -30.95 10.47 -32.85
N ARG A 14 -30.28 11.54 -33.32
CA ARG A 14 -29.92 11.69 -34.74
C ARG A 14 -28.73 10.77 -35.04
N LYS A 15 -28.81 10.06 -36.17
CA LYS A 15 -27.72 9.19 -36.66
C LYS A 15 -26.53 10.07 -37.08
N LYS A 16 -25.35 9.85 -36.50
CA LYS A 16 -24.11 10.56 -36.85
C LYS A 16 -23.36 9.80 -37.95
N MET A 17 -22.74 10.53 -38.87
CA MET A 17 -21.98 9.99 -40.01
C MET A 17 -20.50 9.82 -39.62
N SER A 18 -19.75 8.97 -40.31
CA SER A 18 -18.31 8.83 -40.03
C SER A 18 -17.57 10.11 -40.42
N GLY A 19 -16.78 10.66 -39.49
CA GLY A 19 -16.02 11.90 -39.67
C GLY A 19 -16.53 13.12 -38.88
N GLU A 20 -17.67 13.03 -38.19
CA GLU A 20 -18.13 14.09 -37.28
C GLU A 20 -17.41 14.03 -35.93
N LEU A 21 -16.79 15.13 -35.49
CA LEU A 21 -16.30 15.30 -34.12
C LEU A 21 -17.50 15.32 -33.16
N ALA A 22 -17.74 14.20 -32.49
CA ALA A 22 -18.78 14.06 -31.50
C ALA A 22 -18.25 14.47 -30.11
N ASN A 23 -18.92 15.43 -29.46
CA ASN A 23 -18.77 15.61 -28.02
C ASN A 23 -19.35 14.39 -27.28
N ASP A 24 -18.76 14.04 -26.14
CA ASP A 24 -19.23 12.95 -25.29
C ASP A 24 -20.73 13.11 -24.98
N GLU A 25 -21.51 12.09 -25.33
CA GLU A 25 -22.94 12.09 -25.08
C GLU A 25 -23.21 11.86 -23.59
N ARG A 26 -23.89 12.83 -22.97
CA ARG A 26 -24.29 12.75 -21.56
C ARG A 26 -25.21 11.55 -21.33
N PRO A 27 -24.90 10.63 -20.39
CA PRO A 27 -25.77 9.51 -20.08
C PRO A 27 -27.13 10.00 -19.53
N ASN A 28 -28.22 9.60 -20.17
CA ASN A 28 -29.59 9.92 -19.72
C ASN A 28 -30.02 9.17 -18.45
N ASP A 29 -29.36 8.06 -18.13
CA ASP A 29 -29.66 7.27 -16.94
C ASP A 29 -28.91 7.87 -15.74
N GLU A 30 -29.66 8.38 -14.76
CA GLU A 30 -29.11 9.09 -13.59
C GLU A 30 -28.05 8.26 -12.84
N LYS A 31 -28.24 6.94 -12.76
CA LYS A 31 -27.24 6.02 -12.16
C LYS A 31 -25.95 5.95 -12.95
N LYS A 32 -26.02 5.87 -14.28
CA LYS A 32 -24.82 5.87 -15.14
C LYS A 32 -24.16 7.24 -15.18
N ARG A 33 -24.94 8.32 -15.07
CA ARG A 33 -24.43 9.68 -14.99
C ARG A 33 -23.61 9.87 -13.72
N PHE A 34 -24.14 9.48 -12.56
CA PHE A 34 -23.40 9.51 -11.30
C PHE A 34 -22.14 8.61 -11.34
N GLU A 35 -22.25 7.42 -11.93
CA GLU A 35 -21.11 6.51 -12.07
C GLU A 35 -19.97 7.12 -12.91
N ILE A 36 -20.30 7.77 -14.03
CA ILE A 36 -19.30 8.27 -14.98
C ILE A 36 -18.79 9.65 -14.54
N GLU A 37 -19.68 10.61 -14.30
CA GLU A 37 -19.29 12.01 -14.07
C GLU A 37 -18.74 12.25 -12.66
N VAL A 38 -19.15 11.43 -11.67
CA VAL A 38 -18.74 11.60 -10.27
C VAL A 38 -17.82 10.47 -9.83
N TYR A 39 -18.25 9.20 -9.92
CA TYR A 39 -17.45 8.09 -9.39
C TYR A 39 -16.16 7.88 -10.18
N LYS A 40 -16.22 7.76 -11.51
CA LYS A 40 -15.04 7.52 -12.34
C LYS A 40 -14.12 8.73 -12.35
N THR A 41 -14.66 9.95 -12.33
CA THR A 41 -13.86 11.18 -12.23
C THR A 41 -13.07 11.25 -10.92
N ILE A 42 -13.73 11.06 -9.77
CA ILE A 42 -13.05 11.08 -8.46
C ILE A 42 -12.06 9.92 -8.35
N TYR A 43 -12.43 8.73 -8.83
CA TYR A 43 -11.52 7.59 -8.86
C TYR A 43 -10.28 7.85 -9.70
N ASN A 44 -10.45 8.35 -10.93
CA ASN A 44 -9.34 8.65 -11.82
C ASN A 44 -8.48 9.79 -11.29
N ASN A 45 -9.07 10.79 -10.62
CA ASN A 45 -8.32 11.90 -10.03
C ASN A 45 -7.53 11.44 -8.79
N ALA A 46 -8.16 10.71 -7.86
CA ALA A 46 -7.45 10.13 -6.72
C ALA A 46 -6.35 9.17 -7.19
N PHE A 47 -6.67 8.26 -8.11
CA PHE A 47 -5.72 7.33 -8.69
C PHE A 47 -4.59 8.07 -9.41
N GLY A 48 -4.87 9.08 -10.24
CA GLY A 48 -3.86 9.89 -10.91
C GLY A 48 -2.94 10.61 -9.93
N THR A 49 -3.51 11.33 -8.96
CA THR A 49 -2.74 12.11 -7.97
C THR A 49 -1.86 11.23 -7.07
N LEU A 50 -2.29 10.00 -6.80
CA LEU A 50 -1.51 9.04 -6.01
C LEU A 50 -0.52 8.28 -6.87
N SER A 51 -0.93 7.84 -8.06
CA SER A 51 -0.05 7.25 -9.06
C SER A 51 1.10 8.21 -9.35
N ASP A 52 0.85 9.50 -9.58
CA ASP A 52 1.89 10.50 -9.78
C ASP A 52 2.79 10.65 -8.55
N ARG A 53 2.24 10.60 -7.33
CA ARG A 53 3.03 10.63 -6.09
C ARG A 53 3.94 9.41 -5.91
N TYR A 54 3.53 8.23 -6.36
CA TYR A 54 4.25 6.98 -6.13
C TYR A 54 5.06 6.49 -7.35
N MET A 55 4.68 6.86 -8.58
CA MET A 55 5.44 6.61 -9.81
C MET A 55 6.78 7.37 -9.80
N ASN A 56 6.86 8.48 -9.06
CA ASN A 56 8.12 9.19 -8.80
C ASN A 56 9.19 8.31 -8.11
N ASN A 57 8.78 7.18 -7.51
CA ASN A 57 9.68 6.23 -6.86
C ASN A 57 10.08 5.05 -7.77
N GLN A 58 9.87 5.13 -9.09
CA GLN A 58 10.24 4.06 -10.02
C GLN A 58 11.71 3.63 -9.89
N CYS A 59 12.60 4.59 -9.68
CA CYS A 59 14.03 4.33 -9.39
C CYS A 59 14.23 3.54 -8.09
N ILE A 60 13.47 3.84 -7.03
CA ILE A 60 13.52 3.13 -5.74
C ILE A 60 13.01 1.69 -5.93
N ILE A 61 11.98 1.48 -6.75
CA ILE A 61 11.45 0.14 -7.05
C ILE A 61 12.50 -0.67 -7.84
N GLN A 62 13.20 -0.05 -8.79
CA GLN A 62 14.29 -0.67 -9.52
C GLN A 62 15.45 -1.02 -8.58
N ASP A 63 15.85 -0.11 -7.69
CA ASP A 63 16.90 -0.35 -6.72
C ASP A 63 16.53 -1.46 -5.72
N ALA A 64 15.27 -1.49 -5.27
CA ALA A 64 14.74 -2.55 -4.40
C ALA A 64 14.79 -3.94 -5.07
N SER A 65 14.81 -4.01 -6.40
CA SER A 65 14.97 -5.29 -7.11
C SER A 65 16.34 -5.93 -6.88
N PHE A 66 17.39 -5.14 -6.62
CA PHE A 66 18.72 -5.67 -6.26
C PHE A 66 18.76 -6.23 -4.83
N LEU A 67 17.86 -5.77 -3.96
CA LEU A 67 17.72 -6.26 -2.59
C LEU A 67 16.86 -7.54 -2.51
N ASP A 68 16.22 -7.95 -3.62
CA ASP A 68 15.45 -9.17 -3.68
C ASP A 68 16.36 -10.40 -3.81
N PRO A 69 16.34 -11.36 -2.87
CA PRO A 69 17.14 -12.57 -2.94
C PRO A 69 16.95 -13.36 -4.24
N ARG A 70 15.77 -13.28 -4.86
CA ARG A 70 15.49 -13.92 -6.15
C ARG A 70 16.41 -13.43 -7.26
N ASN A 71 16.93 -12.20 -7.15
CA ASN A 71 17.83 -11.60 -8.12
C ASN A 71 19.32 -11.76 -7.77
N PHE A 72 19.68 -12.34 -6.62
CA PHE A 72 21.09 -12.46 -6.21
C PHE A 72 21.93 -13.31 -7.16
N HIS A 73 21.32 -14.24 -7.91
CA HIS A 73 22.02 -14.98 -8.96
C HIS A 73 22.66 -14.07 -10.03
N LYS A 74 22.09 -12.88 -10.28
CA LYS A 74 22.64 -11.88 -11.21
C LYS A 74 23.83 -11.14 -10.59
N ILE A 75 23.72 -10.81 -9.31
CA ILE A 75 24.76 -10.09 -8.55
C ILE A 75 26.00 -10.97 -8.30
N LYS A 76 25.79 -12.29 -8.15
CA LYS A 76 26.87 -13.27 -7.92
C LYS A 76 27.80 -13.46 -9.14
N GLN A 77 27.45 -12.96 -10.32
CA GLN A 77 28.27 -13.09 -11.52
C GLN A 77 29.61 -12.36 -11.36
N LEU A 78 30.71 -12.97 -11.82
CA LEU A 78 32.07 -12.44 -11.61
C LEU A 78 32.31 -11.06 -12.24
N GLU A 79 31.60 -10.76 -13.33
CA GLU A 79 31.70 -9.49 -14.07
C GLU A 79 30.53 -8.53 -13.77
N PHE A 80 29.75 -8.80 -12.71
CA PHE A 80 28.62 -7.94 -12.38
C PHE A 80 29.09 -6.53 -12.00
N MET A 81 28.54 -5.55 -12.70
CA MET A 81 28.67 -4.14 -12.36
C MET A 81 27.28 -3.54 -12.22
N PHE A 82 27.11 -2.71 -11.19
CA PHE A 82 25.89 -1.93 -11.07
C PHE A 82 25.76 -0.96 -12.24
N PRO A 83 24.56 -0.83 -12.85
CA PRO A 83 24.30 0.23 -13.82
C PRO A 83 24.59 1.62 -13.24
N GLU A 84 24.84 2.58 -14.15
CA GLU A 84 25.11 3.95 -13.73
C GLU A 84 23.94 4.50 -12.90
N LYS A 85 24.26 5.15 -11.77
CA LYS A 85 23.30 5.71 -10.80
C LYS A 85 22.43 4.68 -10.05
N SER A 86 22.70 3.39 -10.16
CA SER A 86 22.01 2.41 -9.31
C SER A 86 22.33 2.63 -7.84
N MET A 87 21.30 2.49 -7.00
CA MET A 87 21.34 2.68 -5.55
C MET A 87 21.61 4.12 -5.08
N THR A 88 21.82 5.11 -5.96
CA THR A 88 22.22 6.46 -5.52
C THR A 88 21.09 7.16 -4.77
N ILE A 89 19.85 7.06 -5.26
CA ILE A 89 18.69 7.74 -4.67
C ILE A 89 18.36 7.12 -3.30
N ILE A 90 18.33 5.79 -3.22
CA ILE A 90 18.09 5.10 -1.95
C ILE A 90 19.22 5.36 -0.94
N ALA A 91 20.48 5.37 -1.39
CA ALA A 91 21.61 5.67 -0.52
C ALA A 91 21.55 7.12 0.01
N GLU A 92 21.18 8.09 -0.83
CA GLU A 92 20.98 9.48 -0.41
C GLU A 92 19.85 9.60 0.62
N MET A 93 18.71 8.94 0.38
CA MET A 93 17.58 8.91 1.33
C MET A 93 17.96 8.28 2.67
N ALA A 94 18.76 7.22 2.65
CA ALA A 94 19.28 6.55 3.84
C ALA A 94 20.48 7.28 4.48
N ARG A 95 21.02 8.32 3.82
CA ARG A 95 22.21 9.09 4.22
C ARG A 95 23.46 8.21 4.39
N VAL A 96 23.69 7.32 3.44
CA VAL A 96 24.80 6.37 3.43
C VAL A 96 25.61 6.49 2.14
N ASP A 97 26.83 5.95 2.15
CA ASP A 97 27.71 5.92 0.98
C ASP A 97 27.27 4.83 -0.01
N VAL A 98 26.97 5.23 -1.25
CA VAL A 98 26.50 4.32 -2.31
C VAL A 98 27.51 3.21 -2.64
N LEU A 99 28.81 3.50 -2.64
CA LEU A 99 29.86 2.52 -2.96
C LEU A 99 30.00 1.50 -1.83
N VAL A 100 29.81 1.93 -0.59
CA VAL A 100 29.79 1.03 0.57
C VAL A 100 28.57 0.10 0.51
N VAL A 101 27.38 0.64 0.26
CA VAL A 101 26.15 -0.15 0.09
C VAL A 101 26.29 -1.18 -1.04
N GLN A 102 26.78 -0.77 -2.20
CA GLN A 102 26.98 -1.66 -3.35
C GLN A 102 27.94 -2.80 -3.03
N ARG A 103 29.05 -2.50 -2.34
CA ARG A 103 30.04 -3.51 -1.91
C ARG A 103 29.44 -4.50 -0.91
N GLN A 104 28.79 -3.98 0.13
CA GLN A 104 28.14 -4.79 1.15
C GLN A 104 27.05 -5.68 0.54
N LEU A 105 26.27 -5.16 -0.41
CA LEU A 105 25.22 -5.91 -1.10
C LEU A 105 25.82 -7.07 -1.93
N VAL A 106 26.91 -6.83 -2.64
CA VAL A 106 27.59 -7.90 -3.41
C VAL A 106 28.12 -8.99 -2.49
N GLU A 107 28.76 -8.60 -1.38
CA GLU A 107 29.27 -9.55 -0.40
C GLU A 107 28.15 -10.34 0.29
N PHE A 108 27.10 -9.64 0.73
CA PHE A 108 25.91 -10.26 1.30
C PHE A 108 25.25 -11.22 0.32
N ALA A 109 25.07 -10.82 -0.95
CA ALA A 109 24.48 -11.67 -1.97
C ALA A 109 25.31 -12.94 -2.21
N LYS A 110 26.65 -12.85 -2.20
CA LYS A 110 27.55 -14.00 -2.36
C LYS A 110 27.43 -14.98 -1.19
N ASN A 111 27.36 -14.48 0.04
CA ASN A 111 27.30 -15.29 1.25
C ASN A 111 25.87 -15.67 1.68
N TYR A 112 24.85 -15.16 0.98
CA TYR A 112 23.46 -15.21 1.41
C TYR A 112 22.95 -16.60 1.73
N ASP A 113 23.26 -17.60 0.91
CA ASP A 113 22.74 -18.96 1.12
C ASP A 113 23.24 -19.56 2.43
N ALA A 114 24.53 -19.38 2.74
CA ALA A 114 25.13 -19.83 3.99
C ALA A 114 24.56 -19.08 5.21
N ILE A 115 24.37 -17.77 5.09
CA ILE A 115 23.75 -16.94 6.14
C ILE A 115 22.31 -17.42 6.40
N ALA A 116 21.55 -17.64 5.33
CA ALA A 116 20.16 -18.08 5.41
C ALA A 116 20.05 -19.47 6.05
N ASP A 117 20.95 -20.40 5.74
CA ASP A 117 20.97 -21.74 6.35
C ASP A 117 21.18 -21.66 7.87
N VAL A 118 22.18 -20.90 8.33
CA VAL A 118 22.44 -20.70 9.77
C VAL A 118 21.23 -20.07 10.49
N CYS A 119 20.60 -19.08 9.86
CA CYS A 119 19.44 -18.38 10.43
C CYS A 119 18.15 -19.25 10.46
N LEU A 120 18.04 -20.22 9.56
CA LEU A 120 16.90 -21.15 9.50
C LEU A 120 17.03 -22.29 10.50
N GLU A 121 18.24 -22.82 10.70
CA GLU A 121 18.52 -23.87 11.69
C GLU A 121 18.22 -23.42 13.12
N SER A 122 18.47 -22.14 13.41
CA SER A 122 18.25 -21.50 14.72
C SER A 122 16.78 -21.41 15.16
N ASN A 123 15.81 -21.60 14.25
CA ASN A 123 14.39 -21.31 14.48
C ASN A 123 13.50 -22.55 14.69
N SER A 124 14.07 -23.75 14.75
CA SER A 124 13.31 -25.01 14.88
C SER A 124 12.71 -25.26 16.28
N GLN A 125 12.82 -24.32 17.23
CA GLN A 125 12.41 -24.51 18.63
C GLN A 125 11.23 -23.67 19.12
N ASP A 126 10.67 -22.74 18.34
CA ASP A 126 9.62 -21.86 18.89
C ASP A 126 8.54 -21.52 17.86
N ASN A 127 7.46 -22.29 17.86
CA ASN A 127 6.21 -21.94 17.20
C ASN A 127 5.04 -22.45 18.06
N THR A 128 4.59 -21.61 18.99
CA THR A 128 3.23 -21.69 19.52
C THR A 128 2.69 -20.28 19.51
N PHE A 129 1.79 -19.97 18.58
CA PHE A 129 0.66 -19.03 18.71
C PHE A 129 0.00 -18.91 17.32
N GLU A 130 -1.12 -19.60 17.16
CA GLU A 130 -2.05 -19.42 16.05
C GLU A 130 -2.91 -18.19 16.37
N ASP A 131 -2.73 -17.09 15.63
CA ASP A 131 -3.74 -16.04 15.56
C ASP A 131 -4.48 -16.14 14.22
N GLU A 132 -5.80 -16.13 14.29
CA GLU A 132 -6.71 -16.21 13.15
C GLU A 132 -6.53 -15.02 12.19
N ILE A 133 -5.88 -15.27 11.06
CA ILE A 133 -5.73 -14.27 9.99
C ILE A 133 -6.98 -14.30 9.11
N ILE A 134 -7.71 -13.19 9.06
CA ILE A 134 -8.75 -12.93 8.06
C ILE A 134 -8.08 -12.85 6.68
N SER A 135 -8.25 -13.88 5.84
CA SER A 135 -7.68 -13.92 4.49
C SER A 135 -8.50 -13.07 3.52
N ASP A 136 -7.92 -11.99 3.00
CA ASP A 136 -8.31 -11.42 1.70
C ASP A 136 -7.35 -12.05 0.67
N GLU A 137 -7.89 -12.72 -0.36
CA GLU A 137 -7.18 -13.64 -1.27
C GLU A 137 -6.09 -12.98 -2.15
N ASP A 138 -6.03 -11.65 -2.20
CA ASP A 138 -5.19 -10.90 -3.15
C ASP A 138 -3.81 -10.45 -2.61
N THR A 139 -3.49 -10.66 -1.32
CA THR A 139 -2.18 -10.26 -0.78
C THR A 139 -1.09 -11.30 -1.08
N GLU A 140 -0.37 -11.05 -2.17
CA GLU A 140 0.79 -11.76 -2.67
C GLU A 140 1.86 -12.07 -1.61
N LYS A 141 2.61 -13.16 -1.88
CA LYS A 141 3.58 -13.89 -1.03
C LYS A 141 4.55 -13.08 -0.18
N VAL A 142 4.77 -11.79 -0.46
CA VAL A 142 5.71 -10.89 0.24
C VAL A 142 5.30 -10.67 1.71
N LEU A 143 3.99 -10.67 2.02
CA LEU A 143 3.50 -10.48 3.39
C LEU A 143 3.37 -11.76 4.20
N LYS A 144 3.33 -12.94 3.56
CA LYS A 144 3.11 -14.20 4.29
C LYS A 144 4.23 -14.51 5.28
N CYS A 145 5.49 -14.25 4.92
CA CYS A 145 6.61 -14.51 5.83
C CYS A 145 6.66 -13.53 7.00
N ALA A 146 6.26 -12.27 6.79
CA ALA A 146 6.18 -11.27 7.86
C ALA A 146 5.00 -11.52 8.82
N VAL A 147 3.88 -12.03 8.30
CA VAL A 147 2.64 -12.24 9.07
C VAL A 147 2.60 -13.62 9.75
N VAL A 148 3.11 -14.67 9.10
CA VAL A 148 3.04 -16.07 9.59
C VAL A 148 4.35 -16.49 10.31
N LYS A 149 5.33 -15.58 10.45
CA LYS A 149 6.66 -15.84 11.03
C LYS A 149 7.38 -17.07 10.45
N MET A 150 7.06 -17.43 9.21
CA MET A 150 7.73 -18.51 8.47
C MET A 150 8.90 -17.93 7.68
N LYS A 151 10.13 -18.27 8.09
CA LYS A 151 11.36 -17.81 7.42
C LYS A 151 11.54 -18.44 6.04
N CYS A 152 11.99 -17.64 5.07
CA CYS A 152 12.12 -18.02 3.67
C CYS A 152 13.44 -17.51 3.06
N LYS A 153 13.98 -18.20 2.05
CA LYS A 153 15.20 -17.74 1.35
C LYS A 153 14.93 -16.76 0.21
N SER A 154 13.68 -16.54 -0.20
CA SER A 154 13.33 -15.87 -1.47
C SER A 154 12.62 -14.52 -1.32
N CYS A 155 12.52 -13.98 -0.10
CA CYS A 155 11.74 -12.78 0.20
C CYS A 155 12.59 -11.70 0.87
N ILE A 156 12.34 -10.43 0.49
CA ILE A 156 13.05 -9.26 1.03
C ILE A 156 12.92 -9.18 2.56
N SER A 157 11.74 -9.50 3.11
CA SER A 157 11.49 -9.45 4.55
C SER A 157 12.41 -10.41 5.34
N CYS A 158 12.61 -11.64 4.87
CA CYS A 158 13.52 -12.59 5.53
C CYS A 158 14.98 -12.23 5.29
N ALA A 159 15.33 -11.71 4.10
CA ALA A 159 16.67 -11.21 3.84
C ALA A 159 17.05 -10.06 4.78
N PHE A 160 16.11 -9.16 5.08
CA PHE A 160 16.30 -8.12 6.09
C PHE A 160 16.52 -8.70 7.49
N GLU A 161 15.76 -9.73 7.88
CA GLU A 161 15.91 -10.38 9.18
C GLU A 161 17.26 -11.10 9.31
N PHE A 162 17.72 -11.78 8.26
CA PHE A 162 19.04 -12.41 8.21
C PHE A 162 20.16 -11.36 8.28
N LEU A 163 20.01 -10.25 7.56
CA LEU A 163 20.94 -9.13 7.61
C LEU A 163 20.99 -8.49 9.00
N TYR A 164 19.84 -8.33 9.66
CA TYR A 164 19.76 -7.81 11.02
C TYR A 164 20.52 -8.70 11.99
N SER A 165 20.36 -10.02 11.90
CA SER A 165 21.14 -10.99 12.69
C SER A 165 22.65 -10.77 12.54
N LEU A 166 23.14 -10.58 11.32
CA LEU A 166 24.57 -10.30 11.08
C LEU A 166 25.02 -8.97 11.70
N VAL A 167 24.24 -7.90 11.53
CA VAL A 167 24.60 -6.57 12.06
C VAL A 167 24.68 -6.56 13.58
N THR A 168 23.92 -7.42 14.28
CA THR A 168 24.07 -7.56 15.74
C THR A 168 25.40 -8.16 16.18
N HIS A 169 26.11 -8.83 15.27
CA HIS A 169 27.40 -9.47 15.54
C HIS A 169 28.59 -8.73 14.91
N THR A 170 28.41 -8.05 13.77
CA THR A 170 29.47 -7.28 13.10
C THR A 170 28.95 -5.96 12.50
N SER A 171 29.78 -4.93 12.45
CA SER A 171 29.42 -3.63 11.86
C SER A 171 29.54 -3.57 10.33
N ASP A 172 29.93 -4.67 9.69
CA ASP A 172 30.37 -4.69 8.28
C ASP A 172 29.22 -4.48 7.29
N TYR A 173 27.95 -4.51 7.75
CA TYR A 173 26.75 -4.40 6.93
C TYR A 173 25.78 -3.27 7.35
N ASN A 174 26.25 -2.29 8.13
CA ASN A 174 25.40 -1.25 8.70
C ASN A 174 24.68 -0.38 7.65
N GLU A 175 25.38 0.02 6.59
CA GLU A 175 24.84 0.88 5.54
C GLU A 175 23.80 0.12 4.71
N LEU A 176 24.08 -1.15 4.39
CA LEU A 176 23.13 -2.04 3.73
C LEU A 176 21.89 -2.27 4.60
N TYR A 177 22.06 -2.42 5.91
CA TYR A 177 20.93 -2.53 6.85
C TYR A 177 20.04 -1.30 6.84
N MET A 178 20.63 -0.09 6.83
CA MET A 178 19.87 1.15 6.73
C MET A 178 19.05 1.23 5.43
N VAL A 179 19.63 0.76 4.32
CA VAL A 179 18.94 0.67 3.03
C VAL A 179 17.78 -0.33 3.06
N TYR A 180 17.99 -1.54 3.56
CA TYR A 180 16.90 -2.52 3.70
C TYR A 180 15.79 -2.01 4.62
N LYS A 181 16.15 -1.40 5.75
CA LYS A 181 15.19 -0.81 6.69
C LYS A 181 14.31 0.22 6.01
N LEU A 182 14.91 1.11 5.20
CA LEU A 182 14.16 2.09 4.41
C LEU A 182 13.21 1.41 3.42
N VAL A 183 13.69 0.45 2.63
CA VAL A 183 12.88 -0.23 1.61
C VAL A 183 11.73 -1.03 2.20
N VAL A 184 11.95 -1.76 3.29
CA VAL A 184 10.89 -2.52 3.99
C VAL A 184 9.85 -1.55 4.59
N THR A 185 10.29 -0.42 5.15
CA THR A 185 9.38 0.62 5.66
C THR A 185 8.52 1.21 4.53
N LEU A 186 9.13 1.53 3.38
CA LEU A 186 8.40 2.04 2.21
C LEU A 186 7.41 1.01 1.68
N ALA A 187 7.80 -0.26 1.54
CA ALA A 187 6.92 -1.33 1.09
C ALA A 187 5.72 -1.53 2.04
N PHE A 188 5.95 -1.48 3.36
CA PHE A 188 4.88 -1.56 4.36
C PHE A 188 3.87 -0.41 4.23
N THR A 189 4.36 0.82 4.00
CA THR A 189 3.48 1.96 3.77
C THR A 189 2.66 1.82 2.49
N GLN A 190 3.24 1.32 1.39
CA GLN A 190 2.52 1.08 0.14
C GLN A 190 1.39 0.05 0.30
N VAL A 191 1.68 -1.11 0.91
CA VAL A 191 0.68 -2.15 1.17
C VAL A 191 -0.47 -1.61 2.04
N THR A 192 -0.13 -0.81 3.05
CA THR A 192 -1.12 -0.18 3.93
C THR A 192 -2.01 0.79 3.13
N CYS A 193 -1.43 1.58 2.23
CA CYS A 193 -2.19 2.42 1.32
C CYS A 193 -3.12 1.61 0.41
N GLU A 194 -2.64 0.55 -0.24
CA GLU A 194 -3.45 -0.32 -1.11
C GLU A 194 -4.63 -0.95 -0.35
N ARG A 195 -4.40 -1.44 0.87
CA ARG A 195 -5.45 -1.95 1.75
C ARG A 195 -6.50 -0.88 2.04
N ASN A 196 -6.07 0.34 2.36
CA ASN A 196 -6.96 1.45 2.65
C ASN A 196 -7.77 1.87 1.40
N PHE A 197 -7.20 1.78 0.19
CA PHE A 197 -7.95 1.94 -1.07
C PHE A 197 -8.99 0.85 -1.27
N SER A 198 -8.66 -0.40 -0.97
CA SER A 198 -9.62 -1.51 -1.05
C SER A 198 -10.78 -1.31 -0.07
N ILE A 199 -10.49 -0.89 1.17
CA ILE A 199 -11.51 -0.54 2.18
C ILE A 199 -12.39 0.61 1.68
N MET A 200 -11.80 1.68 1.15
CA MET A 200 -12.55 2.78 0.56
C MET A 200 -13.47 2.31 -0.56
N LYS A 201 -12.96 1.49 -1.47
CA LYS A 201 -13.74 0.90 -2.56
C LYS A 201 -14.91 0.09 -2.01
N LYS A 202 -14.70 -0.70 -0.95
CA LYS A 202 -15.74 -1.46 -0.23
C LYS A 202 -16.77 -0.51 0.43
N ILE A 203 -16.34 0.53 1.15
CA ILE A 203 -17.21 1.53 1.80
C ILE A 203 -18.10 2.23 0.76
N LYS A 204 -17.51 2.73 -0.33
CA LYS A 204 -18.24 3.42 -1.40
C LYS A 204 -19.17 2.47 -2.17
N THR A 205 -18.76 1.23 -2.39
CA THR A 205 -19.60 0.21 -3.05
C THR A 205 -20.80 -0.19 -2.17
N ARG A 206 -20.61 -0.30 -0.86
CA ARG A 206 -21.68 -0.60 0.10
C ARG A 206 -22.61 0.59 0.33
N LEU A 207 -22.09 1.82 0.30
CA LEU A 207 -22.83 3.06 0.56
C LEU A 207 -23.24 3.81 -0.72
N ARG A 208 -23.37 3.11 -1.86
CA ARG A 208 -23.52 3.57 -3.26
C ARG A 208 -24.49 4.75 -3.53
N SER A 209 -25.21 5.27 -2.53
CA SER A 209 -26.23 6.30 -2.70
C SER A 209 -26.47 7.26 -1.52
N SER A 210 -25.57 7.42 -0.54
CA SER A 210 -25.91 8.31 0.61
C SER A 210 -24.80 9.24 1.16
N LEU A 211 -23.61 9.25 0.58
CA LEU A 211 -22.48 9.98 1.15
C LEU A 211 -22.02 11.14 0.27
N SER A 212 -21.99 12.36 0.84
CA SER A 212 -21.31 13.52 0.24
C SER A 212 -19.79 13.35 0.33
N ASP A 213 -19.05 14.04 -0.55
CA ASP A 213 -17.58 13.92 -0.65
C ASP A 213 -16.87 14.22 0.68
N GLU A 214 -17.33 15.23 1.43
CA GLU A 214 -16.80 15.61 2.75
C GLU A 214 -16.93 14.49 3.80
N LYS A 215 -18.02 13.73 3.76
CA LYS A 215 -18.23 12.62 4.68
C LYS A 215 -17.34 11.45 4.33
N LEU A 216 -17.06 11.23 3.04
CA LEU A 216 -16.17 10.15 2.59
C LEU A 216 -14.74 10.39 3.07
N GLU A 217 -14.25 11.62 2.92
CA GLU A 217 -12.93 12.03 3.42
C GLU A 217 -12.81 11.84 4.93
N ALA A 218 -13.84 12.22 5.70
CA ALA A 218 -13.86 11.98 7.14
C ALA A 218 -13.82 10.48 7.51
N PHE A 219 -14.56 9.62 6.80
CA PHE A 219 -14.49 8.16 7.03
C PHE A 219 -13.15 7.55 6.61
N MET A 220 -12.48 8.12 5.61
CA MET A 220 -11.12 7.73 5.27
C MET A 220 -10.16 8.06 6.40
N LEU A 221 -10.18 9.29 6.92
CA LEU A 221 -9.35 9.72 8.05
C LEU A 221 -9.56 8.82 9.27
N MET A 222 -10.82 8.55 9.64
CA MET A 222 -11.15 7.63 10.72
C MET A 222 -10.68 6.18 10.48
N SER A 223 -10.54 5.73 9.23
CA SER A 223 -10.03 4.39 8.90
C SER A 223 -8.51 4.33 8.77
N PHE A 224 -7.85 5.45 8.48
CA PHE A 224 -6.40 5.61 8.56
C PHE A 224 -5.90 5.64 10.01
N GLU A 225 -6.65 6.27 10.91
CA GLU A 225 -6.26 6.55 12.29
C GLU A 225 -6.96 5.62 13.31
N ARG A 226 -7.07 4.33 12.97
CA ARG A 226 -7.79 3.34 13.82
C ARG A 226 -7.14 3.11 15.19
N ASP A 227 -5.86 3.40 15.31
CA ASP A 227 -5.06 3.17 16.52
C ASP A 227 -4.93 4.43 17.40
N MET A 228 -5.66 5.51 17.08
CA MET A 228 -5.70 6.68 17.95
C MET A 228 -6.65 6.45 19.13
N GLU A 229 -6.12 6.62 20.34
CA GLU A 229 -6.92 6.60 21.56
C GLU A 229 -7.82 7.85 21.60
N ILE A 230 -9.12 7.65 21.42
CA ILE A 230 -10.08 8.74 21.32
C ILE A 230 -10.44 9.21 22.75
N PRO A 231 -10.14 10.47 23.14
CA PRO A 231 -10.50 10.97 24.47
C PRO A 231 -12.01 11.21 24.56
N TYR A 232 -12.75 10.16 24.93
CA TYR A 232 -14.22 10.14 24.96
C TYR A 232 -14.83 11.32 25.73
N ASN A 233 -14.25 11.69 26.88
CA ASN A 233 -14.74 12.79 27.70
C ASN A 233 -14.72 14.14 26.95
N VAL A 234 -13.65 14.41 26.20
CA VAL A 234 -13.51 15.66 25.41
C VAL A 234 -14.53 15.69 24.26
N ILE A 235 -14.83 14.54 23.68
CA ILE A 235 -15.84 14.42 22.61
C ILE A 235 -17.24 14.60 23.17
N ILE A 236 -17.54 13.99 24.32
CA ILE A 236 -18.82 14.14 25.02
C ILE A 236 -19.05 15.61 25.36
N ASP A 237 -18.05 16.29 25.90
CA ASP A 237 -18.13 17.73 26.23
C ASP A 237 -18.33 18.60 24.98
N ARG A 238 -17.62 18.31 23.88
CA ARG A 238 -17.83 19.02 22.60
C ARG A 238 -19.21 18.79 22.01
N LEU A 239 -19.71 17.55 22.02
CA LEU A 239 -21.03 17.21 21.49
C LEU A 239 -22.14 17.82 22.36
N ALA A 240 -22.00 17.76 23.67
CA ALA A 240 -22.91 18.43 24.60
C ALA A 240 -22.92 19.96 24.40
N ALA A 241 -21.80 20.57 23.99
CA ALA A 241 -21.74 21.99 23.67
C ALA A 241 -22.46 22.37 22.36
N THR A 242 -22.76 21.42 21.47
CA THR A 242 -23.40 21.74 20.17
C THR A 242 -24.91 22.00 20.24
N SER A 243 -25.63 21.43 21.22
CA SER A 243 -27.05 21.74 21.40
C SER A 243 -27.51 21.49 22.83
N THR A 244 -28.56 22.21 23.24
CA THR A 244 -29.16 22.07 24.57
C THR A 244 -29.75 20.68 24.80
N GLU A 245 -30.29 20.03 23.77
CA GLU A 245 -30.79 18.65 23.87
C GLU A 245 -29.67 17.62 23.99
N MET A 246 -28.56 17.81 23.25
CA MET A 246 -27.39 16.93 23.37
C MET A 246 -26.75 17.06 24.75
N LYS A 247 -26.71 18.27 25.31
CA LYS A 247 -26.23 18.50 26.68
C LYS A 247 -27.05 17.74 27.72
N ARG A 248 -28.38 17.76 27.57
CA ARG A 248 -29.31 17.06 28.47
C ARG A 248 -29.18 15.55 28.40
N LEU A 249 -28.88 14.99 27.22
CA LEU A 249 -28.77 13.54 27.02
C LEU A 249 -27.40 12.95 27.39
N LEU A 250 -26.33 13.76 27.33
CA LEU A 250 -24.95 13.29 27.51
C LEU A 250 -24.32 13.66 28.86
N ILE A 251 -24.74 14.78 29.46
CA ILE A 251 -24.18 15.33 30.71
C ILE A 251 -25.27 15.56 31.78
N GLY A 252 -26.54 15.48 31.38
CA GLY A 252 -27.71 15.70 32.24
C GLY A 252 -28.13 14.48 33.03
#